data_AF-A0A3D4VP47-F1
#
_entry.id   AF-A0A3D4VP47-F1
#
_cell.length_a   1.000
_cell.length_b   1.000
_cell.length_c   1.000
_cell.angle_alpha   90.00
_cell.angle_beta   90.00
_cell.angle_gamma   90.00
#
_symmetry.space_group_name_H-M   'P 1'
#
loop_
_entity.id
_entity.type
_entity.pdbx_description
1 polymer ?
#
loop_
_entity_poly.entity_id
_entity_poly.type
_entity_poly.pdbx_seq_one_letter_code
_entity_poly.pdbx_strand_id
1 'polypeptide(L)' 'MKKVLIISVFLLTLTGCNLQVIDTTWKYDWAYINVGDETIRCEVSSWKDYTESDMIQVRCEDGRSFLGHSSAIILQSGD' A
#
# COMPACT_ATOMS: atom_id res chain seq x y z
N MET A 1 20.40 26.92 29.00
CA MET A 1 20.74 27.07 27.56
C MET A 1 20.81 25.73 26.83
N LYS A 2 21.58 24.72 27.31
CA LYS A 2 21.64 23.37 26.67
C LYS A 2 20.27 22.69 26.46
N LYS A 3 19.34 22.81 27.43
CA LYS A 3 18.00 22.20 27.33
C LYS A 3 17.13 22.78 26.21
N VAL A 4 17.28 24.06 25.90
CA VAL A 4 16.53 24.74 24.80
C VAL A 4 17.04 24.27 23.44
N LEU A 5 18.35 24.00 23.34
CA LEU A 5 18.98 23.50 22.11
C LEU A 5 18.46 22.09 21.75
N ILE A 6 18.23 21.22 22.73
CA ILE A 6 17.72 19.86 22.52
C ILE A 6 16.28 19.87 22.00
N ILE A 7 15.44 20.79 22.50
CA ILE A 7 14.05 20.94 22.05
C ILE A 7 13.99 21.46 20.60
N SER A 8 14.90 22.37 20.24
CA SER A 8 15.02 22.90 18.87
C SER A 8 15.41 21.83 17.85
N VAL A 9 16.28 20.87 18.21
CA VAL A 9 16.68 19.78 17.31
C VAL A 9 15.53 18.78 17.09
N PHE A 10 14.67 18.57 18.10
CA PHE A 10 13.49 17.70 18.00
C PHE A 10 12.37 18.30 17.14
N LEU A 11 12.27 19.62 17.05
CA LEU A 11 11.30 20.30 16.19
C LEU A 11 11.69 20.25 14.70
N LEU A 12 12.98 20.11 14.39
CA LEU A 12 13.49 19.97 13.03
C LEU A 12 13.34 18.56 12.45
N THR A 13 13.10 17.55 13.29
CA THR A 13 12.75 16.18 12.82
C THR A 13 11.26 16.03 12.52
N LEU A 14 10.42 16.98 12.97
CA LEU A 14 8.99 17.03 12.71
C LEU A 14 8.63 17.83 11.44
N THR A 15 9.59 18.56 10.85
CA THR A 15 9.44 19.15 9.51
C THR A 15 9.72 18.14 8.39
N GLY A 16 9.45 16.85 8.66
CA GLY A 16 9.36 15.83 7.64
C GLY A 16 8.26 16.24 6.67
N CYS A 17 8.67 16.68 5.49
CA CYS A 17 7.81 16.94 4.35
C CYS A 17 6.95 15.69 4.08
N ASN A 18 5.72 15.70 4.58
CA ASN A 18 4.63 14.79 4.21
C ASN A 18 4.96 13.28 4.18
N LEU A 19 5.89 12.81 5.01
CA LEU A 19 6.09 11.37 5.20
C LEU A 19 5.06 10.92 6.22
N GLN A 20 3.99 10.28 5.76
CA GLN A 20 3.14 9.42 6.59
C GLN A 20 4.05 8.44 7.35
N VAL A 21 4.46 8.79 8.58
CA VAL A 21 5.38 8.00 9.43
C VAL A 21 4.73 6.68 9.87
N ILE A 22 3.40 6.59 9.74
CA ILE A 22 2.66 5.35 9.86
C ILE A 22 1.77 5.28 8.64
N ASP A 23 2.32 4.75 7.57
CA ASP A 23 1.52 4.32 6.42
C ASP A 23 0.79 3.04 6.84
N THR A 24 -0.37 3.20 7.47
CA THR A 24 -1.38 2.15 7.53
C THR A 24 -2.11 2.09 6.18
N THR A 25 -1.41 2.19 5.03
CA THR A 25 -1.99 1.69 3.77
C THR A 25 -2.36 0.26 4.09
N TRP A 26 -3.66 0.04 4.11
CA TRP A 26 -4.31 -1.21 4.41
C TRP A 26 -3.49 -2.36 3.85
N LYS A 27 -2.81 -3.08 4.75
CA LYS A 27 -2.09 -4.28 4.39
C LYS A 27 -3.15 -5.32 4.12
N TYR A 28 -3.24 -5.72 2.85
CA TYR A 28 -4.07 -6.83 2.45
C TYR A 28 -3.18 -8.05 2.35
N ASP A 29 -3.69 -9.18 2.82
CA ASP A 29 -2.99 -10.47 2.84
C ASP A 29 -3.28 -11.24 1.55
N TRP A 30 -4.49 -11.09 1.01
CA TRP A 30 -4.96 -11.84 -0.15
C TRP A 30 -5.52 -10.94 -1.25
N ALA A 31 -5.28 -11.33 -2.50
CA ALA A 31 -5.94 -10.79 -3.68
C ALA A 31 -6.71 -11.88 -4.43
N TYR A 32 -7.91 -11.54 -4.88
CA TYR A 32 -8.73 -12.33 -5.79
C TYR A 32 -8.93 -11.54 -7.07
N ILE A 33 -8.42 -12.07 -8.17
CA ILE A 33 -8.33 -11.38 -9.46
C ILE A 33 -9.14 -12.17 -10.48
N ASN A 34 -10.23 -11.58 -10.95
CA ASN A 34 -11.13 -12.22 -11.92
C ASN A 34 -10.61 -11.99 -13.34
N VAL A 35 -10.31 -13.07 -14.05
CA VAL A 35 -9.81 -13.08 -15.43
C VAL A 35 -10.72 -13.96 -16.28
N GLY A 36 -11.73 -13.35 -16.90
CA GLY A 36 -12.78 -14.11 -17.61
C GLY A 36 -13.59 -14.95 -16.62
N ASP A 37 -13.61 -16.26 -16.84
CA ASP A 37 -14.34 -17.23 -16.01
C ASP A 37 -13.49 -17.79 -14.84
N GLU A 38 -12.25 -17.33 -14.69
CA GLU A 38 -11.32 -17.80 -13.67
C GLU A 38 -11.07 -16.74 -12.59
N THR A 39 -10.88 -17.18 -11.34
CA THR A 39 -10.40 -16.32 -10.25
C THR A 39 -9.01 -16.78 -9.81
N ILE A 40 -8.03 -15.89 -9.96
CA ILE A 40 -6.68 -16.11 -9.46
C ILE A 40 -6.63 -15.61 -8.02
N ARG A 41 -6.27 -16.48 -7.08
CA ARG A 41 -5.96 -16.12 -5.69
C ARG A 41 -4.45 -16.03 -5.50
N CYS A 42 -3.96 -14.98 -4.86
CA CYS A 42 -2.55 -14.89 -4.45
C CYS A 42 -2.36 -14.12 -3.14
N GLU A 43 -1.25 -14.42 -2.45
CA GLU A 43 -0.79 -13.65 -1.29
C GLU A 43 -0.17 -12.33 -1.77
N VAL A 44 -0.59 -11.22 -1.17
CA VAL A 44 -0.24 -9.86 -1.61
C VAL A 44 1.06 -9.42 -0.98
N SER A 45 2.02 -9.06 -1.83
CA SER A 45 3.27 -8.43 -1.41
C SER A 45 3.14 -6.91 -1.35
N SER A 46 2.54 -6.33 -2.39
CA SER A 46 2.16 -4.92 -2.42
C SER A 46 1.06 -4.68 -3.44
N TRP A 47 0.40 -3.54 -3.32
CA TRP A 47 -0.60 -3.10 -4.29
C TRP A 47 -0.46 -1.59 -4.49
N LYS A 48 -0.98 -1.10 -5.61
CA LYS A 48 -0.96 0.32 -5.97
C LYS A 48 -2.24 0.69 -6.70
N ASP A 49 -2.92 1.72 -6.22
CA ASP A 49 -3.95 2.44 -6.96
C ASP A 49 -3.33 3.59 -7.77
N TYR A 50 -4.03 4.00 -8.83
CA TYR A 50 -3.62 5.13 -9.65
C TYR A 50 -4.70 6.20 -9.56
N THR A 51 -4.36 7.36 -9.01
CA THR A 51 -5.32 8.41 -8.62
C THR A 51 -6.19 8.91 -9.78
N GLU A 52 -5.70 8.81 -11.01
CA GLU A 52 -6.38 9.26 -12.23
C GLU A 52 -6.96 8.09 -13.06
N SER A 53 -7.09 6.89 -12.50
CA SER A 53 -7.72 5.77 -13.19
C SER A 53 -8.35 4.76 -12.24
N ASP A 54 -9.34 4.02 -12.71
CA ASP A 54 -9.95 2.91 -11.98
C ASP A 54 -9.08 1.62 -12.01
N MET A 55 -7.76 1.74 -12.11
CA MET A 55 -6.83 0.61 -12.19
C MET A 55 -6.15 0.36 -10.86
N ILE A 56 -5.98 -0.93 -10.54
CA ILE A 56 -5.21 -1.40 -9.39
C ILE A 56 -4.12 -2.36 -9.91
N GLN A 57 -2.89 -2.13 -9.48
CA GLN A 57 -1.79 -3.07 -9.65
C GLN A 57 -1.64 -3.91 -8.39
N VAL A 58 -1.52 -5.23 -8.53
CA VAL A 58 -1.23 -6.17 -7.45
C VAL A 58 0.07 -6.91 -7.74
N ARG A 59 0.96 -6.94 -6.76
CA ARG A 59 2.19 -7.73 -6.76
C ARG A 59 2.01 -8.90 -5.79
N CYS A 60 2.06 -10.11 -6.32
CA CYS A 60 1.97 -11.33 -5.50
C CYS A 60 3.36 -11.74 -4.97
N GLU A 61 3.41 -12.38 -3.81
CA GLU A 61 4.63 -12.92 -3.19
C GLU A 61 5.36 -13.92 -4.10
N ASP A 62 4.63 -14.68 -4.92
CA ASP A 62 5.17 -15.67 -5.85
C ASP A 62 5.90 -15.12 -7.08
N GLY A 63 6.04 -13.80 -7.19
CA GLY A 63 6.74 -13.19 -8.31
C GLY A 63 5.84 -12.72 -9.46
N ARG A 64 4.52 -12.96 -9.43
CA ARG A 64 3.57 -12.45 -10.43
C ARG A 64 3.08 -11.03 -10.15
N SER A 65 2.74 -10.31 -11.22
CA SER A 65 2.16 -8.96 -11.18
C SER A 65 0.93 -8.88 -12.07
N PHE A 66 -0.12 -8.24 -11.57
CA PHE A 66 -1.37 -8.04 -12.31
C PHE A 66 -1.75 -6.57 -12.28
N LEU A 67 -2.24 -6.04 -13.41
CA LEU A 67 -2.81 -4.71 -13.50
C LEU A 67 -4.19 -4.87 -14.13
N GLY A 68 -5.23 -4.45 -13.42
CA GLY A 68 -6.61 -4.62 -13.85
C GLY A 68 -7.50 -3.50 -13.37
N HIS A 69 -8.70 -3.43 -13.94
CA HIS A 69 -9.73 -2.54 -13.44
C HIS A 69 -10.12 -2.93 -12.01
N SER A 70 -10.41 -1.97 -11.15
CA SER A 70 -10.71 -2.15 -9.73
C SER A 70 -11.89 -3.09 -9.50
N SER A 71 -12.86 -3.10 -10.41
CA SER A 71 -14.01 -4.02 -10.37
C SER A 71 -13.65 -5.51 -10.54
N ALA A 72 -12.45 -5.82 -11.01
CA ALA A 72 -11.98 -7.20 -11.20
C ALA A 72 -11.09 -7.70 -10.05
N ILE A 73 -10.78 -6.84 -9.06
CA ILE A 73 -9.79 -7.12 -8.03
C ILE A 73 -10.41 -6.92 -6.64
N ILE A 74 -10.39 -7.95 -5.81
CA ILE A 74 -10.76 -7.89 -4.39
C ILE A 74 -9.48 -8.04 -3.57
N LEU A 75 -9.23 -7.10 -2.66
CA LEU A 75 -8.15 -7.15 -1.68
C LEU A 75 -8.74 -7.44 -0.29
N GLN A 76 -8.23 -8.47 0.39
CA GLN A 76 -8.72 -8.95 1.68
C GLN A 76 -7.61 -8.87 2.73
N SER A 77 -7.95 -8.42 3.95
CA SER A 77 -7.08 -8.49 5.13
C SER A 77 -7.66 -9.51 6.11
N GLY A 78 -6.80 -10.33 6.71
CA GLY A 78 -7.16 -11.50 7.50
C GLY A 78 -7.49 -12.73 6.64
N ASP A 79 -7.55 -13.89 7.31
CA ASP A 79 -8.00 -15.16 6.73
C ASP A 79 -9.53 -15.29 6.74
#